data_AF-A0A3D1RVW5-F1
#
_entry.id   AF-A0A3D1RVW5-F1
#
_cell.length_a   1.000
_cell.length_b   1.000
_cell.length_c   1.000
_cell.angle_alpha   90.00
_cell.angle_beta   90.00
_cell.angle_gamma   90.00
#
_symmetry.space_group_name_H-M   'P 1'
#
loop_
_entity.id
_entity.type
_entity.pdbx_description
1 polymer ?
#
loop_
_entity_poly.entity_id
_entity_poly.type
_entity_poly.pdbx_seq_one_letter_code
_entity_poly.pdbx_strand_id
1 'polypeptide(L)' 'DCRELGLTDEALDSMMMDHAKVYVDGGHMFGPEGQGFVRMNVACRRKTLEQALARIRQAVSELKAG' A
#
# COMPACT_ATOMS: atom_id res chain seq x y z
N ASP A 1 0.72 -7.58 -4.69
CA ASP A 1 1.84 -7.31 -5.60
C ASP A 1 1.67 -5.89 -6.13
N CYS A 2 2.62 -5.02 -5.84
CA CYS A 2 2.60 -3.60 -6.20
C CYS A 2 3.67 -3.27 -7.25
N ARG A 3 4.37 -4.27 -7.80
CA ARG A 3 5.50 -4.05 -8.73
C ARG A 3 5.08 -3.35 -10.03
N GLU A 4 3.84 -3.55 -10.48
CA GLU A 4 3.27 -2.83 -11.64
C GLU A 4 3.09 -1.32 -11.42
N LEU A 5 3.24 -0.83 -10.19
CA LEU A 5 3.20 0.61 -9.91
C LEU A 5 4.52 1.31 -10.24
N GLY A 6 5.60 0.56 -10.54
CA GLY A 6 6.90 1.13 -10.90
C GLY A 6 7.60 1.91 -9.78
N LEU A 7 7.19 1.70 -8.52
CA LEU A 7 7.74 2.37 -7.35
C LEU A 7 8.88 1.55 -6.72
N THR A 8 9.85 2.24 -6.11
CA THR A 8 10.77 1.60 -5.16
C THR A 8 10.03 1.24 -3.88
N ASP A 9 10.61 0.39 -3.02
CA ASP A 9 9.98 0.03 -1.74
C ASP A 9 9.74 1.26 -0.85
N GLU A 10 10.68 2.21 -0.81
CA GLU A 10 10.54 3.46 -0.05
C GLU A 10 9.42 4.33 -0.62
N ALA A 11 9.34 4.45 -1.95
CA ALA A 11 8.27 5.20 -2.60
C ALA A 11 6.90 4.53 -2.43
N LEU A 12 6.85 3.19 -2.40
CA LEU A 12 5.64 2.42 -2.11
C LEU A 12 5.17 2.67 -0.68
N ASP A 13 6.07 2.67 0.30
CA ASP A 13 5.75 2.97 1.69
C ASP A 13 5.24 4.41 1.87
N SER A 14 5.92 5.39 1.27
CA SER A 14 5.46 6.79 1.25
C SER A 14 4.10 6.93 0.55
N MET A 15 3.87 6.24 -0.57
CA MET A 15 2.57 6.26 -1.24
C MET A 15 1.45 5.73 -0.34
N MET A 16 1.68 4.62 0.35
CA MET A 16 0.69 4.05 1.27
C MET A 16 0.44 4.98 2.48
N MET A 17 1.50 5.46 3.12
CA MET A 17 1.40 6.30 4.32
C MET A 17 0.89 7.71 4.02
N ASP A 18 1.50 8.40 3.06
CA ASP A 18 1.29 9.83 2.83
C ASP A 18 0.15 10.11 1.86
N HIS A 19 -0.05 9.28 0.83
CA HIS A 19 -1.12 9.48 -0.15
C HIS A 19 -2.37 8.69 0.21
N ALA A 20 -2.26 7.37 0.39
CA ALA A 20 -3.41 6.54 0.75
C ALA A 20 -3.84 6.72 2.21
N LYS A 21 -3.02 7.34 3.08
CA LYS A 21 -3.32 7.49 4.51
C LYS A 21 -3.63 6.13 5.16
N VAL A 22 -2.87 5.10 4.78
CA VAL A 22 -2.94 3.74 5.33
C VAL A 22 -1.53 3.30 5.71
N TYR A 23 -1.33 3.04 7.00
CA TYR A 23 -0.10 2.42 7.46
C TYR A 23 -0.13 0.92 7.16
N VAL A 24 0.91 0.42 6.50
CA VAL A 24 1.13 -0.99 6.16
C VAL A 24 2.57 -1.36 6.49
N ASP A 25 2.82 -2.65 6.65
CA ASP A 25 4.19 -3.16 6.75
C ASP A 25 4.72 -3.40 5.32
N GLY A 26 5.73 -2.64 4.90
CA GLY A 26 6.45 -2.88 3.65
C GLY A 26 7.06 -4.28 3.59
N GLY A 27 6.86 -4.97 2.47
CA GLY A 27 7.26 -6.36 2.28
C GLY A 27 8.78 -6.57 2.33
N HIS A 28 9.56 -5.56 1.94
CA HIS A 28 11.02 -5.56 2.00
C HIS A 28 11.57 -5.81 3.43
N MET A 29 10.80 -5.50 4.48
CA MET A 29 11.16 -5.80 5.87
C MET A 29 11.24 -7.32 6.16
N PHE A 30 10.65 -8.16 5.30
CA PHE A 30 10.64 -9.62 5.43
C PHE A 30 11.66 -10.31 4.52
N GLY A 31 12.54 -9.54 3.88
CA GLY A 31 13.60 -10.04 3.00
C GLY A 31 13.35 -9.77 1.51
N PRO A 32 14.30 -10.15 0.64
CA PRO A 32 14.26 -9.81 -0.79
C PRO A 32 13.00 -10.29 -1.52
N GLU A 33 12.45 -11.44 -1.13
CA GLU A 33 11.22 -12.00 -1.74
C GLU A 33 9.96 -11.18 -1.44
N GLY A 34 10.02 -10.29 -0.44
CA GLY A 34 8.93 -9.39 -0.08
C GLY A 34 8.97 -8.05 -0.82
N GLN A 35 9.99 -7.77 -1.64
CA GLN A 35 10.10 -6.51 -2.37
C GLN A 35 8.90 -6.26 -3.30
N GLY A 36 8.36 -5.05 -3.27
CA GLY A 36 7.17 -4.68 -4.02
C GLY A 36 5.86 -5.29 -3.47
N PHE A 37 5.87 -5.88 -2.28
CA PHE A 37 4.66 -6.30 -1.57
C PHE A 37 4.41 -5.43 -0.33
N VAL A 38 3.18 -5.48 0.19
CA VAL A 38 2.79 -4.86 1.44
C VAL A 38 1.98 -5.86 2.26
N ARG A 39 2.10 -5.81 3.59
CA ARG A 39 1.32 -6.60 4.54
C ARG A 39 0.42 -5.67 5.35
N MET A 40 -0.88 -5.99 5.38
CA MET A 40 -1.89 -5.20 6.08
C MET A 40 -2.52 -6.00 7.23
N ASN A 41 -2.71 -5.35 8.38
CA ASN A 41 -3.47 -5.92 9.48
C ASN A 41 -4.98 -5.80 9.21
N VAL A 42 -5.68 -6.94 9.20
CA VAL A 42 -7.14 -7.04 8.95
C VAL A 42 -7.97 -7.26 10.21
N ALA A 43 -7.34 -7.32 11.39
CA ALA A 43 -8.00 -7.46 12.69
C ALA A 43 -8.60 -6.12 13.16
N CYS A 44 -9.55 -5.60 12.37
CA CYS A 44 -10.23 -4.35 12.62
C CYS A 44 -11.73 -4.46 12.25
N ARG A 45 -12.51 -3.40 12.50
CA ARG A 45 -13.92 -3.37 12.09
C ARG A 45 -14.00 -3.38 10.56
N ARG A 46 -14.98 -4.09 10.00
CA ARG A 46 -15.26 -4.12 8.55
C ARG A 46 -15.28 -2.73 7.91
N LYS A 47 -15.93 -1.76 8.56
CA LYS A 47 -15.97 -0.35 8.11
C LYS A 47 -14.58 0.28 7.99
N THR A 48 -13.67 0.00 8.92
CA THR A 48 -12.29 0.52 8.90
C THR A 48 -11.51 -0.10 7.74
N LEU A 49 -11.64 -1.42 7.53
CA LEU A 49 -11.01 -2.10 6.40
C LEU A 49 -11.51 -1.57 5.05
N GLU A 50 -12.83 -1.38 4.91
CA GLU A 50 -13.42 -0.82 3.69
C GLU A 50 -12.89 0.59 3.39
N GLN A 51 -12.75 1.43 4.42
CA GLN A 51 -12.18 2.76 4.27
C GLN A 51 -10.71 2.72 3.84
N ALA A 52 -9.88 1.86 4.44
CA ALA A 52 -8.49 1.68 4.05
C ALA A 52 -8.37 1.21 2.59
N LEU A 53 -9.12 0.18 2.20
CA LEU A 53 -9.14 -0.34 0.83
C LEU A 53 -9.62 0.72 -0.19
N ALA A 54 -10.61 1.53 0.18
CA ALA A 54 -11.08 2.61 -0.68
C ALA A 54 -10.02 3.69 -0.92
N ARG A 55 -9.25 4.06 0.11
CA ARG A 55 -8.16 5.04 -0.02
C ARG A 55 -7.00 4.49 -0.84
N ILE A 56 -6.61 3.23 -0.64
CA ILE A 56 -5.57 2.56 -1.45
C ILE A 56 -5.98 2.56 -2.93
N ARG A 57 -7.22 2.16 -3.24
CA ARG A 57 -7.74 2.18 -4.61
C ARG A 57 -7.68 3.57 -5.23
N GLN A 58 -8.05 4.61 -4.47
CA GLN A 58 -8.01 5.98 -4.95
C GLN A 58 -6.58 6.42 -5.26
N ALA A 59 -5.64 6.23 -4.34
CA ALA A 59 -4.24 6.60 -4.52
C ALA A 59 -3.60 5.88 -5.73
N VAL A 60 -3.89 4.58 -5.92
CA VAL A 60 -3.42 3.83 -7.09
C VAL A 60 -4.03 4.35 -8.39
N SER A 61 -5.30 4.76 -8.37
CA SER A 61 -5.98 5.30 -9.56
C SER A 61 -5.39 6.66 -9.96
N GLU A 62 -5.12 7.52 -8.98
CA GLU A 62 -4.48 8.82 -9.18
C GLU A 62 -3.05 8.66 -9.71
N LEU A 63 -2.27 7.71 -9.17
CA LEU A 63 -0.92 7.41 -9.64
C LEU A 63 -0.91 6.96 -11.12
N LYS A 64 -1.91 6.20 -11.56
CA LYS A 64 -2.01 5.71 -12.94
C LYS A 64 -2.60 6.73 -13.92
N ALA A 65 -3.20 7.81 -13.43
CA ALA A 65 -3.82 8.84 -14.25
C ALA A 65 -2.85 9.98 -14.64
N GLY A 66 -1.67 10.03 -14.01
CA GLY A 66 -0.56 10.90 -14.38
C GLY A 66 0.48 10.17 -15.22
#